data_AF-B1LRH4-F1
#
_entry.id   AF-B1LRH4-F1
#
_cell.length_a   1.000
_cell.length_b   1.000
_cell.length_c   1.000
_cell.angle_alpha   90.00
_cell.angle_beta   90.00
_cell.angle_gamma   90.00
#
_symmetry.space_group_name_H-M   'P 1'
#
loop_
_entity.id
_entity.type
_entity.pdbx_description
1 polymer ?
#
loop_
_entity_poly.entity_id
_entity_poly.type
_entity_poly.pdbx_seq_one_letter_code
_entity_poly.pdbx_strand_id
1 'polypeptide(L)'
;MLADIFNSNYQCYGYRRLHAMLRYEGLRLSEKVVRRLMVKEQLVVNWNHRRHYSPYCGEIGPAPDNFIARDFKAEQPNQKWLKTEPPRKSWRLNSLRKR
;
A
#
# COMPACT_ATOMS: atom_id res chain seq x y z
N MET A 1 27.15 -6.19 20.04
CA MET A 1 27.09 -4.73 20.27
C MET A 1 26.50 -3.97 19.08
N LEU A 2 27.16 -3.93 17.92
CA LEU A 2 26.63 -3.18 16.76
C LEU A 2 25.33 -3.78 16.22
N ALA A 3 25.27 -5.11 16.14
CA ALA A 3 24.07 -5.86 15.74
C ALA A 3 22.90 -5.66 16.72
N ASP A 4 23.17 -5.54 18.02
CA ASP A 4 22.14 -5.32 19.05
C ASP A 4 21.52 -3.92 18.90
N ILE A 5 22.35 -2.89 18.72
CA ILE A 5 21.89 -1.52 18.44
C ILE A 5 21.15 -1.46 17.11
N PHE A 6 21.61 -2.21 16.10
CA PHE A 6 20.95 -2.26 14.80
C PHE A 6 19.56 -2.93 14.87
N ASN A 7 19.45 -4.05 15.59
CA ASN A 7 18.20 -4.78 15.78
C ASN A 7 17.22 -4.02 16.69
N SER A 8 17.69 -3.34 17.74
CA SER A 8 16.84 -2.52 18.60
C SER A 8 16.25 -1.31 17.86
N ASN A 9 16.92 -0.83 16.80
CA ASN A 9 16.45 0.24 15.92
C ASN A 9 15.72 -0.27 14.67
N TYR A 10 15.06 -1.44 14.77
CA TYR A 10 14.24 -2.04 13.71
C TYR A 10 14.98 -2.24 12.38
N GLN A 11 16.31 -2.40 12.42
CA GLN A 11 17.13 -2.57 11.22
C GLN A 11 17.04 -1.39 10.22
N CYS A 12 16.55 -0.22 10.68
CA CYS A 12 16.34 0.97 9.86
C CYS A 12 17.59 1.86 9.79
N TYR A 13 18.55 1.67 10.70
CA TYR A 13 19.70 2.56 10.84
C TYR A 13 20.88 2.09 10.00
N GLY A 14 21.19 2.83 8.94
CA GLY A 14 22.45 2.70 8.21
C GLY A 14 23.65 3.25 8.99
N TYR A 15 24.85 3.05 8.44
CA TYR A 15 26.12 3.37 9.09
C TYR A 15 26.22 4.84 9.58
N ARG A 16 25.59 5.79 8.87
CA ARG A 16 25.57 7.21 9.26
C ARG A 16 24.81 7.44 10.57
N ARG A 17 23.63 6.82 10.71
CA ARG A 17 22.78 6.95 11.91
C ARG A 17 23.38 6.17 13.08
N LEU A 18 23.92 4.97 12.83
CA LEU A 18 24.65 4.20 13.84
C LEU A 18 25.88 4.96 14.36
N HIS A 19 26.68 5.56 13.48
CA HIS A 19 27.84 6.37 13.89
C HIS A 19 27.43 7.59 14.75
N ALA A 20 26.32 8.25 14.42
CA ALA A 20 25.80 9.36 15.23
C ALA A 20 25.33 8.88 16.61
N MET A 21 24.61 7.75 16.68
CA MET A 21 24.15 7.15 17.93
C MET A 21 25.31 6.70 18.82
N LEU A 22 26.32 6.05 18.23
CA LEU A 22 27.54 5.68 18.95
C LEU A 22 28.26 6.89 19.52
N ARG A 23 28.35 7.99 18.76
CA ARG A 23 28.92 9.25 19.27
C ARG A 23 28.12 9.85 20.42
N TYR A 24 26.78 9.74 20.37
CA TYR A 24 25.90 10.19 21.45
C TYR A 24 26.10 9.36 22.73
N GLU A 25 26.29 8.05 22.59
CA GLU A 25 26.61 7.13 23.71
C GLU A 25 28.07 7.24 24.20
N GLY A 26 28.87 8.15 23.64
CA GLY A 26 30.27 8.37 24.05
C GLY A 26 31.29 7.44 23.38
N LEU A 27 30.85 6.55 22.49
CA LEU A 27 31.73 5.66 21.72
C LEU A 27 32.32 6.39 20.50
N ARG A 28 33.61 6.68 20.57
CA ARG A 28 34.37 7.32 19.49
C ARG A 28 34.91 6.29 18.49
N LEU A 29 34.03 5.77 17.64
CA LEU A 29 34.41 4.97 16.47
C LEU A 29 34.38 5.84 15.21
N SER A 30 35.33 5.62 14.31
CA SER A 30 35.27 6.28 13.00
C SER A 30 34.11 5.72 12.17
N GLU A 31 33.47 6.58 11.38
CA GLU A 31 32.41 6.20 10.46
C GLU A 31 32.83 5.03 9.53
N LYS A 32 34.10 5.04 9.07
CA LYS A 32 34.64 3.98 8.20
C LYS A 32 34.69 2.62 8.89
N VAL A 33 35.00 2.60 10.20
CA VAL A 33 34.99 1.37 11.00
C VAL A 33 33.57 0.86 11.17
N VAL A 34 32.60 1.74 11.45
CA VAL A 34 31.17 1.36 11.53
C VAL A 34 30.70 0.75 10.20
N ARG A 35 31.04 1.37 9.07
CA ARG A 35 30.67 0.86 7.75
C ARG A 35 31.31 -0.51 7.46
N ARG A 36 32.58 -0.70 7.80
CA ARG A 36 33.27 -2.00 7.65
C ARG A 36 32.65 -3.08 8.54
N LEU A 37 32.32 -2.76 9.78
CA LEU A 37 31.66 -3.67 10.71
C LEU A 37 30.27 -4.08 10.21
N MET A 38 29.46 -3.14 9.72
CA MET A 38 28.17 -3.48 9.12
C MET A 38 28.30 -4.47 7.95
N VAL A 39 29.31 -4.31 7.09
CA VAL A 39 29.55 -5.24 5.99
C VAL A 39 29.99 -6.61 6.50
N LYS A 40 30.92 -6.65 7.47
CA LYS A 40 31.44 -7.90 8.04
C LYS A 40 30.35 -8.71 8.75
N GLU A 41 29.47 -8.02 9.47
CA GLU A 41 28.34 -8.59 10.21
C GLU A 41 27.07 -8.73 9.34
N GLN A 42 27.15 -8.47 8.04
CA GLN A 42 26.05 -8.57 7.07
C GLN A 42 24.77 -7.81 7.48
N LEU A 43 24.93 -6.65 8.13
CA LEU A 43 23.83 -5.80 8.57
C LEU A 43 23.27 -5.01 7.39
N VAL A 44 22.18 -5.51 6.80
CA VAL A 44 21.48 -4.87 5.68
C VAL A 44 20.32 -4.06 6.19
N VAL A 45 20.30 -2.77 5.85
CA VAL A 45 19.21 -1.85 6.21
C VAL A 45 17.94 -2.28 5.49
N ASN A 46 16.87 -2.50 6.25
CA ASN A 46 15.57 -2.74 5.67
C ASN A 46 14.96 -1.41 5.22
N TRP A 47 14.96 -1.15 3.91
CA TRP A 47 14.32 0.02 3.33
C TRP A 47 13.04 -0.40 2.60
N ASN A 48 11.91 0.07 3.12
CA ASN A 48 10.63 -0.10 2.44
C ASN A 48 10.60 0.90 1.27
N HIS A 49 10.72 0.41 0.04
CA HIS A 49 10.49 1.26 -1.12
C HIS A 49 9.07 1.83 -1.05
N ARG A 50 8.96 3.16 -1.05
CA ARG A 50 7.66 3.81 -1.21
C ARG A 50 7.13 3.38 -2.57
N ARG A 51 5.99 2.69 -2.57
CA ARG A 51 5.27 2.39 -3.80
C ARG A 51 4.78 3.72 -4.38
N HIS A 52 4.94 3.91 -5.68
CA HIS A 52 4.30 5.01 -6.37
C HIS A 52 2.78 4.85 -6.23
N TYR A 53 2.09 5.96 -5.92
CA TYR A 53 0.64 5.96 -5.86
C TYR A 53 0.07 5.72 -7.26
N SER A 54 -0.76 4.68 -7.40
CA SER A 54 -1.55 4.45 -8.60
C SER A 54 -3.03 4.54 -8.22
N PRO A 55 -3.79 5.54 -8.73
CA PRO A 55 -5.22 5.67 -8.45
C PRO A 55 -6.05 4.56 -9.10
N TYR A 56 -5.48 3.89 -10.10
CA TYR A 56 -6.11 2.79 -10.82
C TYR A 56 -5.28 1.51 -10.60
N CYS A 57 -5.91 0.49 -10.03
CA CYS A 57 -5.27 -0.80 -9.73
C CYS A 57 -5.40 -1.80 -10.88
N GLY A 58 -5.76 -1.36 -12.09
CA GLY A 58 -6.17 -2.24 -13.20
C GLY A 58 -7.64 -2.61 -13.13
N GLU A 59 -8.06 -3.51 -14.03
CA GLU A 59 -9.40 -4.09 -14.01
C GLU A 59 -9.50 -5.12 -12.88
N ILE A 60 -10.21 -4.76 -11.80
CA ILE A 60 -10.40 -5.64 -10.63
C ILE A 60 -11.33 -6.83 -10.99
N GLY A 61 -12.05 -6.75 -12.11
CA GLY A 61 -12.92 -7.79 -12.64
C GLY A 61 -13.49 -7.37 -14.01
N PRO A 62 -14.26 -8.27 -14.67
CA PRO A 62 -14.87 -7.96 -15.96
C PRO A 62 -15.80 -6.75 -15.84
N ALA A 63 -15.74 -5.86 -16.84
CA ALA A 63 -16.63 -4.71 -16.91
C ALA A 63 -18.10 -5.17 -16.90
N PRO A 64 -18.99 -4.48 -16.16
CA PRO A 64 -20.43 -4.77 -16.21
C PRO A 64 -20.98 -4.54 -17.62
N ASP A 65 -22.03 -5.29 -17.96
CA ASP A 65 -22.64 -5.26 -19.29
C ASP A 65 -23.04 -3.83 -19.71
N ASN A 66 -22.61 -3.43 -20.92
CA ASN A 66 -22.92 -2.12 -21.48
C ASN A 66 -24.33 -2.11 -22.09
N PHE A 67 -25.35 -1.89 -21.26
CA PHE A 67 -26.75 -1.85 -21.68
C PHE A 67 -27.09 -0.74 -22.68
N ILE A 68 -26.29 0.33 -22.73
CA ILE A 68 -26.55 1.49 -23.61
C ILE A 68 -26.02 1.25 -25.02
N ALA A 69 -24.94 0.45 -25.18
CA ALA A 69 -24.33 0.14 -26.47
C ALA A 69 -24.08 1.39 -27.36
N ARG A 70 -23.80 2.54 -26.75
CA ARG A 70 -23.66 3.87 -27.39
C ARG A 70 -24.90 4.40 -28.11
N ASP A 71 -26.08 3.86 -27.82
CA ASP A 71 -27.35 4.42 -28.26
C ASP A 71 -27.90 5.42 -27.23
N PHE A 72 -27.67 6.70 -27.52
CA PHE A 72 -28.13 7.81 -26.69
C PHE A 72 -29.51 8.35 -27.08
N LYS A 73 -30.17 7.78 -28.09
CA LYS A 73 -31.53 8.22 -28.49
C LYS A 73 -32.56 7.68 -27.51
N ALA A 74 -33.50 8.51 -27.09
CA ALA A 74 -34.63 8.12 -26.26
C ALA A 74 -35.92 8.62 -26.91
N GLU A 75 -36.97 7.81 -26.86
CA GLU A 75 -38.27 8.20 -27.41
C GLU A 75 -39.01 9.16 -26.48
N GLN A 76 -38.72 9.10 -25.18
CA GLN A 76 -39.32 9.96 -24.16
C GLN A 76 -38.26 10.47 -23.16
N PRO A 77 -38.47 11.64 -22.55
CA PRO A 77 -37.60 12.12 -21.47
C PRO A 77 -37.56 11.10 -20.32
N ASN A 78 -36.41 11.00 -19.66
CA ASN A 78 -36.15 10.12 -18.52
C ASN A 78 -36.13 8.60 -18.76
N GLN A 79 -36.05 8.13 -20.01
CA GLN A 79 -36.04 6.69 -20.30
C GLN A 79 -34.66 6.01 -20.11
N LYS A 80 -33.56 6.74 -20.28
CA LYS A 80 -32.18 6.20 -20.20
C LYS A 80 -31.37 7.00 -19.16
N TRP A 81 -31.00 6.36 -18.05
CA TRP A 81 -30.22 6.97 -16.96
C TRP A 81 -28.99 6.11 -16.68
N LEU A 82 -27.78 6.69 -16.80
CA LEU A 82 -26.54 6.04 -16.39
C LEU A 82 -26.33 6.27 -14.90
N LYS A 83 -26.24 5.21 -14.11
CA LYS A 83 -25.85 5.29 -12.69
C LYS A 83 -24.39 4.89 -12.56
N THR A 84 -23.57 5.80 -12.06
CA THR A 84 -22.15 5.56 -11.75
C THR A 84 -21.93 4.76 -10.47
N GLU A 85 -22.99 4.55 -9.70
CA GLU A 85 -22.97 3.71 -8.50
C GLU A 85 -23.16 2.23 -8.90
N PRO A 86 -22.36 1.31 -8.32
CA PRO A 86 -22.59 -0.11 -8.52
C PRO A 86 -24.00 -0.49 -8.03
N PRO A 87 -24.71 -1.41 -8.71
CA PRO A 87 -26.04 -1.81 -8.28
C PRO A 87 -25.97 -2.36 -6.85
N ARG A 88 -26.64 -1.67 -5.91
CA ARG A 88 -26.86 -2.22 -4.57
C ARG A 88 -27.64 -3.51 -4.73
N LYS A 89 -27.05 -4.65 -4.35
CA LYS A 89 -27.75 -5.94 -4.26
C LYS A 89 -28.95 -5.76 -3.34
N SER A 90 -30.14 -5.62 -3.90
CA SER A 90 -31.38 -5.62 -3.13
C SER A 90 -31.78 -7.08 -2.90
N TRP A 91 -31.65 -7.56 -1.68
CA TRP A 91 -32.37 -8.75 -1.26
C TRP A 91 -33.86 -8.36 -1.19
N ARG A 92 -34.63 -8.59 -2.26
CA ARG A 92 -36.09 -8.65 -2.13
C ARG A 92 -36.44 -9.92 -1.38
N LEU A 93 -36.69 -9.81 -0.07
CA LEU A 93 -37.50 -10.80 0.64
C LEU A 93 -38.95 -10.59 0.21
N ASN A 94 -39.39 -11.41 -0.74
CA ASN A 94 -40.81 -11.69 -0.92
C ASN A 94 -40.97 -13.21 -0.99
N SER A 95 -41.28 -13.82 0.14
CA SER A 95 -41.91 -15.13 0.17
C SER A 95 -43.05 -15.11 1.19
N LEU A 96 -44.24 -14.84 0.66
CA LEU A 96 -45.51 -15.51 0.94
C LEU A 96 -46.06 -15.52 2.38
N ARG A 97 -47.27 -14.94 2.48
CA ARG A 97 -48.36 -15.44 3.34
C ARG A 97 -48.34 -16.97 3.42
N LYS A 98 -48.30 -17.51 4.65
CA LYS A 98 -49.06 -18.68 5.10
C LYS A 98 -49.01 -18.78 6.63
N ARG A 99 -50.04 -18.24 7.28
CA ARG A 99 -50.83 -18.88 8.34
C ARG A 99 -52.13 -18.10 8.48
#